data_AF-A0A314UHX7-F1
#
_entry.id   AF-A0A314UHX7-F1
#
_cell.length_a   1.000
_cell.length_b   1.000
_cell.length_c   1.000
_cell.angle_alpha   90.00
_cell.angle_beta   90.00
_cell.angle_gamma   90.00
#
_symmetry.space_group_name_H-M   'P 1'
#
loop_
_entity.id
_entity.type
_entity.pdbx_description
1 polymer ?
#
loop_
_entity_poly.entity_id
_entity_poly.type
_entity_poly.pdbx_seq_one_letter_code
_entity_poly.pdbx_strand_id
1 'polypeptide(L)'
;MAGLQNRRQKLDPSAGVFKRPRIDSDDIIIEILSRLPVKSLLRFRCVCKSWQTLISDSHLVRKHLQRAVRGVNANSCKLLISNSPLYSIDYEELEDVNSFVAIRELHLPVPLVLDRMSIVGSCNGLICLHENKGDFFLWNPCTRDTVKLPGVTYFPSSPMFYGFGYDSTIEDYKVIVGGTSSSESGLLTTTIALFTLKSGSWRTVQDLNYVKLNGQGCLLNEALHWVEFEWRLEASFYVLSSRIISFDLAGEKFQEMVPLSSYLSDQKYISIRIGTTTNCLFVYMFNHRNFSDNAITIWVMKEYGVKESWTKIIDIPSTPSRPLEGVFFLNLICIFESGEVCMSCAGGLVSYNPKENTFRSVLSSPVIWLPEAIMYVETLVSPVVESWADI
;
A
#
# COMPACT_ATOMS: atom_id res chain seq x y z
N MET A 1 24.27 78.28 30.61
CA MET A 1 24.92 77.23 29.78
C MET A 1 24.96 75.95 30.60
N ALA A 2 24.60 74.84 29.95
CA ALA A 2 24.07 73.62 30.53
C ALA A 2 25.01 72.88 31.50
N GLY A 3 24.45 72.46 32.64
CA GLY A 3 25.07 71.52 33.56
C GLY A 3 24.94 70.08 33.06
N LEU A 4 26.08 69.41 32.90
CA LEU A 4 26.19 67.98 32.66
C LEU A 4 25.80 67.20 33.92
N GLN A 5 24.68 66.48 33.88
CA GLN A 5 24.36 65.44 34.87
C GLN A 5 24.19 64.09 34.18
N ASN A 6 25.10 63.18 34.57
CA ASN A 6 25.11 61.75 34.28
C ASN A 6 23.75 61.09 34.57
N ARG A 7 23.02 60.68 33.53
CA ARG A 7 21.95 59.66 33.66
C ARG A 7 22.59 58.28 33.61
N ARG A 8 22.94 57.74 34.78
CA ARG A 8 23.04 56.29 34.96
C ARG A 8 21.62 55.71 34.86
N GLN A 9 21.30 55.07 33.73
CA GLN A 9 20.14 54.20 33.64
C GLN A 9 20.31 53.06 34.67
N LYS A 10 19.41 53.01 35.66
CA LYS A 10 19.25 51.81 36.49
C LYS A 10 18.74 50.70 35.57
N LEU A 11 19.58 49.69 35.33
CA LEU A 11 19.14 48.41 34.79
C LEU A 11 18.14 47.81 35.78
N ASP A 12 16.93 47.57 35.29
CA ASP A 12 15.90 46.81 35.98
C ASP A 12 16.34 45.33 36.04
N PRO A 13 16.47 44.71 37.23
CA PRO A 13 16.88 43.30 37.35
C PRO A 13 15.80 42.31 36.87
N SER A 14 14.63 42.76 36.43
CA SER A 14 13.52 41.90 36.02
C SER A 14 13.49 41.56 34.52
N ALA A 15 14.45 42.04 33.73
CA ALA A 15 14.52 41.73 32.30
C ALA A 15 15.04 40.30 32.04
N GLY A 16 14.09 39.38 31.84
CA GLY A 16 14.28 38.23 30.95
C GLY A 16 14.91 36.99 31.58
N VAL A 17 14.27 36.40 32.60
CA VAL A 17 14.41 34.95 32.79
C VAL A 17 13.73 34.28 31.59
N PHE A 18 14.50 33.94 30.56
CA PHE A 18 14.10 32.96 29.58
C PHE A 18 13.81 31.65 30.34
N LYS A 19 12.55 31.43 30.68
CA LYS A 19 12.09 30.13 31.17
C LYS A 19 12.41 29.15 30.04
N ARG A 20 13.44 28.32 30.23
CA ARG A 20 13.64 27.14 29.37
C ARG A 20 12.31 26.39 29.35
N PRO A 21 11.78 26.01 28.18
CA PRO A 21 10.57 25.20 28.13
C PRO A 21 10.82 23.97 29.01
N ARG A 22 9.96 23.76 30.02
CA ARG A 22 9.96 22.51 30.77
C ARG A 22 9.46 21.45 29.80
N ILE A 23 10.39 20.69 29.24
CA ILE A 23 10.05 19.46 28.55
C ILE A 23 9.51 18.52 29.63
N ASP A 24 8.28 18.05 29.48
CA ASP A 24 7.72 17.07 30.42
C ASP A 24 8.56 15.80 30.36
N SER A 25 8.73 15.10 31.48
CA SER A 25 9.42 13.81 31.51
C SER A 25 8.79 12.84 30.51
N ASP A 26 7.47 12.90 30.37
CA ASP A 26 6.71 12.03 29.48
C ASP A 26 6.96 12.37 28.00
N ASP A 27 7.18 13.64 27.64
CA ASP A 27 7.51 14.04 26.26
C ASP A 27 8.84 13.44 25.80
N ILE A 28 9.84 13.42 26.69
CA ILE A 28 11.14 12.79 26.42
C ILE A 28 10.98 11.28 26.28
N ILE A 29 10.20 10.65 27.15
CA ILE A 29 9.95 9.22 27.09
C ILE A 29 9.24 8.86 25.78
N ILE A 30 8.20 9.61 25.38
CA ILE A 30 7.50 9.41 24.11
C ILE A 30 8.45 9.59 22.93
N GLU A 31 9.32 10.60 22.97
CA GLU A 31 10.34 10.83 21.93
C GLU A 31 11.29 9.63 21.81
N ILE A 32 11.75 9.06 22.92
CA ILE A 32 12.60 7.86 22.93
C ILE A 32 11.83 6.65 22.40
N LEU A 33 10.64 6.38 22.94
CA LEU A 33 9.84 5.22 22.58
C LEU A 33 9.43 5.23 21.11
N SER A 34 9.09 6.40 20.58
CA SER A 34 8.70 6.54 19.17
C SER A 34 9.80 6.10 18.19
N ARG A 35 11.05 5.98 18.63
CA ARG A 35 12.20 5.54 17.82
C ARG A 35 12.49 4.04 17.95
N LEU A 36 11.81 3.33 18.84
CA LEU A 36 12.09 1.92 19.08
C LEU A 36 11.33 1.01 18.10
N PRO A 37 11.87 -0.18 17.77
CA PRO A 37 11.15 -1.19 17.01
C PRO A 37 9.85 -1.60 17.70
N VAL A 38 8.82 -1.88 16.91
CA VAL A 38 7.49 -2.28 17.41
C VAL A 38 7.58 -3.50 18.33
N LYS A 39 8.40 -4.49 17.98
CA LYS A 39 8.63 -5.68 18.81
C LYS A 39 9.12 -5.35 20.23
N SER A 40 9.98 -4.34 20.37
CA SER A 40 10.47 -3.89 21.68
C SER A 40 9.37 -3.18 22.46
N LEU A 41 8.62 -2.29 21.80
CA LEU A 41 7.48 -1.60 22.41
C LEU A 41 6.41 -2.57 22.91
N LEU A 42 6.08 -3.60 22.12
CA LEU A 42 5.13 -4.64 22.53
C LEU A 42 5.62 -5.43 23.75
N ARG A 43 6.92 -5.70 23.87
CA ARG A 43 7.49 -6.31 25.09
C ARG A 43 7.41 -5.36 26.28
N PHE A 44 7.60 -4.06 26.07
CA PHE A 44 7.53 -3.07 27.14
C PHE A 44 6.12 -2.88 27.70
N ARG A 45 5.07 -3.15 26.91
CA ARG A 45 3.69 -3.20 27.42
C ARG A 45 3.53 -4.21 28.57
N CYS A 46 4.35 -5.26 28.62
CA CYS A 46 4.29 -6.28 29.67
C CYS A 46 5.03 -5.88 30.96
N VAL A 47 5.77 -4.77 30.98
CA VAL A 47 6.59 -4.37 32.14
C VAL A 47 5.74 -3.82 33.27
N CYS A 48 4.86 -2.85 33.00
CA CYS A 48 3.88 -2.33 33.95
C CYS A 48 2.70 -1.64 33.25
N LYS A 49 1.62 -1.35 34.00
CA LYS A 49 0.42 -0.67 33.48
C LYS A 49 0.72 0.70 32.88
N SER A 50 1.61 1.48 33.49
CA SER A 50 1.99 2.81 32.98
C SER A 50 2.66 2.71 31.60
N TRP A 51 3.57 1.75 31.39
CA TRP A 51 4.15 1.49 30.07
C TRP A 51 3.10 1.00 29.07
N GLN A 52 2.20 0.13 29.49
CA GLN A 52 1.10 -0.33 28.66
C GLN A 52 0.22 0.84 28.17
N THR A 53 -0.23 1.71 29.08
CA THR A 53 -1.03 2.89 28.76
C THR A 53 -0.26 3.85 27.87
N LEU A 54 1.01 4.15 28.18
CA LEU A 54 1.82 5.07 27.40
C LEU A 54 2.07 4.58 25.97
N ILE A 55 2.31 3.28 25.78
CA ILE A 55 2.58 2.69 24.44
C ILE A 55 1.28 2.51 23.63
N SER A 56 0.13 2.45 24.30
CA SER A 56 -1.18 2.46 23.63
C SER A 56 -1.71 3.87 23.39
N ASP A 57 -1.05 4.90 23.92
CA ASP A 57 -1.47 6.30 23.75
C ASP A 57 -1.43 6.74 22.29
N SER A 58 -2.49 7.42 21.85
CA SER A 58 -2.68 7.87 20.47
C SER A 58 -1.58 8.81 19.99
N HIS A 59 -1.01 9.66 20.86
CA HIS A 59 0.05 10.57 20.51
C HIS A 59 1.35 9.81 20.22
N LEU A 60 1.70 8.82 21.06
CA LEU A 60 2.85 7.96 20.81
C LEU A 60 2.67 7.13 19.54
N VAL A 61 1.51 6.49 19.35
CA VAL A 61 1.21 5.68 18.16
C VAL A 61 1.32 6.52 16.89
N ARG A 62 0.73 7.72 16.86
CA ARG A 62 0.82 8.64 15.71
C ARG A 62 2.24 9.09 15.44
N LYS A 63 3.02 9.40 16.49
CA LYS A 63 4.42 9.83 16.35
C LYS A 63 5.31 8.69 15.86
N HIS A 64 5.08 7.46 16.33
CA HIS A 64 5.75 6.24 15.86
C HIS A 64 5.42 5.98 14.38
N LEU A 65 4.14 6.02 14.01
CA LEU A 65 3.68 5.88 12.63
C LEU A 65 4.32 6.94 11.72
N GLN A 66 4.33 8.21 12.12
CA GLN A 66 4.94 9.28 11.33
C GLN A 66 6.42 9.02 11.07
N ARG A 67 7.15 8.41 12.00
CA ARG A 67 8.55 8.02 11.76
C ARG A 67 8.64 6.85 10.79
N ALA A 68 7.83 5.82 10.98
CA ALA A 68 7.78 4.67 10.08
C ALA A 68 7.45 5.08 8.63
N VAL A 69 6.62 6.10 8.43
CA VAL A 69 6.22 6.61 7.11
C VAL A 69 7.17 7.70 6.57
N ARG A 70 7.65 8.65 7.39
CA ARG A 70 8.43 9.82 6.93
C ARG A 70 9.93 9.55 6.76
N GLY A 71 10.48 8.45 7.26
CA GLY A 71 11.77 7.98 6.76
C GLY A 71 12.71 7.29 7.74
N VAL A 72 13.83 6.88 7.12
CA VAL A 72 15.05 6.24 7.62
C VAL A 72 14.97 4.71 7.69
N ASN A 73 14.32 4.03 6.74
CA ASN A 73 15.01 3.27 5.69
C ASN A 73 13.93 2.44 4.97
N ALA A 74 14.10 2.13 3.68
CA ALA A 74 13.33 1.05 3.04
C ALA A 74 13.39 -0.27 3.86
N ASN A 75 14.42 -0.39 4.71
CA ASN A 75 14.70 -1.48 5.64
C ASN A 75 13.68 -1.70 6.78
N SER A 76 12.73 -0.79 7.03
CA SER A 76 11.65 -1.06 8.00
C SER A 76 10.40 -1.67 7.36
N CYS A 77 10.37 -1.76 6.03
CA CYS A 77 9.29 -2.41 5.30
C CYS A 77 9.46 -3.93 5.35
N LYS A 78 8.34 -4.62 5.21
CA LYS A 78 8.25 -6.06 5.13
C LYS A 78 7.35 -6.46 3.98
N LEU A 79 7.63 -7.60 3.39
CA LEU A 79 6.79 -8.18 2.37
C LEU A 79 5.84 -9.19 3.04
N LEU A 80 4.55 -8.92 2.97
CA LEU A 80 3.53 -9.93 3.25
C LEU A 80 3.31 -10.75 1.98
N ILE A 81 3.27 -12.07 2.13
CA ILE A 81 2.93 -13.03 1.08
C ILE A 81 1.66 -13.75 1.51
N SER A 82 0.62 -13.65 0.67
CA SER A 82 -0.61 -14.41 0.84
C SER A 82 -0.42 -15.84 0.39
N ASN A 83 0.01 -16.68 1.32
CA ASN A 83 0.03 -18.13 1.21
C ASN A 83 -0.79 -18.73 2.35
N SER A 84 -0.96 -20.05 2.36
CA SER A 84 -1.56 -20.77 3.49
C SER A 84 -0.47 -21.63 4.13
N PRO A 85 0.18 -21.18 5.21
CA PRO A 85 -0.06 -19.96 6.02
C PRO A 85 0.52 -18.67 5.42
N LEU A 86 0.13 -17.50 5.97
CA LEU A 86 0.67 -16.19 5.58
C LEU A 86 2.14 -16.07 5.97
N TYR A 87 2.95 -15.43 5.13
CA TYR A 87 4.37 -15.24 5.41
C TYR A 87 4.78 -13.77 5.39
N SER A 88 5.75 -13.43 6.23
CA SER A 88 6.42 -12.13 6.26
C SER A 88 7.91 -12.28 6.03
N ILE A 89 8.47 -11.42 5.19
CA ILE A 89 9.90 -11.35 4.88
C ILE A 89 10.39 -9.92 5.12
N ASP A 90 11.53 -9.77 5.77
CA ASP A 90 12.16 -8.48 6.02
C ASP A 90 12.74 -7.92 4.71
N TYR A 91 12.55 -6.62 4.41
CA TYR A 91 12.97 -6.03 3.13
C TYR A 91 14.46 -6.19 2.83
N GLU A 92 15.31 -6.04 3.85
CA GLU A 92 16.77 -6.20 3.73
C GLU A 92 17.16 -7.61 3.24
N GLU A 93 16.45 -8.64 3.69
CA GLU A 93 16.69 -10.03 3.28
C GLU A 93 16.24 -10.29 1.85
N LEU A 94 15.29 -9.50 1.33
CA LEU A 94 14.91 -9.59 -0.07
C LEU A 94 16.04 -9.11 -0.98
N GLU A 95 16.80 -8.09 -0.58
CA GLU A 95 17.91 -7.54 -1.38
C GLU A 95 19.21 -8.36 -1.25
N ASP A 96 19.49 -8.97 -0.10
CA ASP A 96 20.74 -9.70 0.12
C ASP A 96 20.76 -11.08 -0.58
N VAL A 97 21.53 -11.14 -1.66
CA VAL A 97 21.76 -12.33 -2.51
C VAL A 97 22.39 -13.50 -1.74
N ASN A 98 23.09 -13.24 -0.64
CA ASN A 98 23.80 -14.26 0.15
C ASN A 98 23.06 -14.63 1.45
N SER A 99 21.96 -13.95 1.78
CA SER A 99 21.21 -14.23 3.00
C SER A 99 20.28 -15.42 2.84
N PHE A 100 20.15 -16.21 3.91
CA PHE A 100 19.01 -17.10 4.04
C PHE A 100 17.79 -16.24 4.38
N VAL A 101 16.81 -16.20 3.47
CA VAL A 101 15.57 -15.46 3.68
C VAL A 101 14.82 -16.07 4.88
N ALA A 102 14.74 -15.33 5.99
CA ALA A 102 14.09 -15.76 7.21
C ALA A 102 12.58 -15.53 7.12
N ILE A 103 11.91 -16.52 6.54
CA ILE A 103 10.46 -16.49 6.37
C ILE A 103 9.78 -16.63 7.74
N ARG A 104 8.98 -15.64 8.13
CA ARG A 104 8.18 -15.70 9.35
C ARG A 104 6.74 -16.06 9.03
N GLU A 105 6.28 -17.18 9.56
CA GLU A 105 4.87 -17.54 9.51
C GLU A 105 4.04 -16.59 10.39
N LEU A 106 3.04 -15.97 9.77
CA LEU A 106 2.08 -15.11 10.44
C LEU A 106 0.78 -15.88 10.66
N HIS A 107 0.38 -15.95 11.93
CA HIS A 107 -0.86 -16.57 12.33
C HIS A 107 -1.92 -15.48 12.47
N LEU A 108 -3.02 -15.62 11.73
CA LEU A 108 -4.22 -14.82 11.99
C LEU A 108 -4.85 -15.29 13.31
N PRO A 109 -5.42 -14.37 14.12
CA PRO A 109 -6.09 -14.74 15.37
C PRO A 109 -7.33 -15.64 15.15
N VAL A 110 -7.86 -15.66 13.92
CA VAL A 110 -9.03 -16.43 13.55
C VAL A 110 -8.58 -17.77 12.96
N PRO A 111 -9.14 -18.93 13.39
CA PRO A 111 -8.89 -20.21 12.75
C PRO A 111 -9.59 -20.21 11.37
N LEU A 112 -8.95 -19.55 10.41
CA LEU A 112 -9.33 -19.55 9.01
C LEU A 112 -8.80 -20.87 8.44
N VAL A 113 -9.58 -21.91 8.71
CA VAL A 113 -9.30 -23.27 8.26
C VAL A 113 -9.37 -23.24 6.73
N LEU A 114 -8.19 -23.24 6.09
CA LEU A 114 -7.94 -23.63 4.70
C LEU A 114 -8.35 -22.67 3.57
N ASP A 115 -8.89 -21.47 3.85
CA ASP A 115 -9.31 -20.57 2.77
C ASP A 115 -8.26 -19.51 2.38
N ARG A 116 -8.15 -19.28 1.06
CA ARG A 116 -7.25 -18.28 0.49
C ARG A 116 -7.70 -16.87 0.90
N MET A 117 -6.72 -16.02 1.16
CA MET A 117 -6.91 -14.60 1.41
C MET A 117 -6.40 -13.81 0.22
N SER A 118 -7.19 -12.88 -0.31
CA SER A 118 -6.67 -11.80 -1.14
C SER A 118 -6.26 -10.61 -0.27
N ILE A 119 -5.21 -9.93 -0.68
CA ILE A 119 -4.73 -8.70 -0.07
C ILE A 119 -5.44 -7.53 -0.76
N VAL A 120 -6.27 -6.83 0.00
CA VAL A 120 -6.99 -5.65 -0.48
C VAL A 120 -6.06 -4.43 -0.52
N GLY A 121 -5.14 -4.33 0.44
CA GLY A 121 -4.16 -3.25 0.50
C GLY A 121 -3.47 -3.16 1.86
N SER A 122 -2.46 -2.30 1.94
CA SER A 122 -1.79 -1.95 3.20
C SER A 122 -1.74 -0.44 3.36
N CYS A 123 -1.96 0.02 4.58
CA CYS A 123 -1.90 1.44 4.92
C CYS A 123 -1.54 1.58 6.41
N ASN A 124 -0.55 2.42 6.72
CA ASN A 124 -0.14 2.72 8.10
C ASN A 124 0.20 1.47 8.96
N GLY A 125 0.64 0.39 8.32
CA GLY A 125 0.93 -0.90 8.96
C GLY A 125 -0.28 -1.80 9.20
N LEU A 126 -1.49 -1.32 8.91
CA LEU A 126 -2.66 -2.17 8.77
C LEU A 126 -2.67 -2.84 7.40
N ILE A 127 -3.24 -4.03 7.35
CA ILE A 127 -3.46 -4.83 6.15
C ILE A 127 -4.94 -5.17 6.09
N CYS A 128 -5.56 -4.87 4.94
CA CYS A 128 -6.91 -5.30 4.65
C CYS A 128 -6.85 -6.61 3.84
N LEU A 129 -7.53 -7.63 4.34
CA LEU A 129 -7.62 -8.97 3.74
C LEU A 129 -9.06 -9.26 3.34
N HIS A 130 -9.24 -10.02 2.26
CA HIS A 130 -10.51 -10.51 1.78
C HIS A 130 -10.47 -12.04 1.69
N GLU A 131 -11.30 -12.71 2.47
CA GLU A 131 -11.46 -14.16 2.44
C GLU A 131 -12.37 -14.55 1.27
N ASN A 132 -12.11 -15.69 0.63
CA ASN A 132 -12.96 -16.25 -0.43
C ASN A 132 -14.46 -16.34 -0.09
N LYS A 133 -14.81 -16.46 1.21
CA LYS A 133 -16.21 -16.49 1.70
C LYS A 133 -16.91 -15.12 1.62
N GLY A 134 -16.20 -14.06 1.24
CA GLY A 134 -16.71 -12.68 1.11
C GLY A 134 -16.47 -11.80 2.35
N ASP A 135 -15.80 -12.33 3.37
CA ASP A 135 -15.49 -11.60 4.58
C ASP A 135 -14.24 -10.72 4.42
N PHE A 136 -14.27 -9.52 4.99
CA PHE A 136 -13.13 -8.60 5.02
C PHE A 136 -12.57 -8.48 6.44
N PHE A 137 -11.26 -8.34 6.54
CA PHE A 137 -10.56 -8.18 7.82
C PHE A 137 -9.56 -7.04 7.74
N LEU A 138 -9.53 -6.18 8.76
CA LEU A 138 -8.42 -5.30 9.02
C LEU A 138 -7.53 -5.93 10.08
N TRP A 139 -6.23 -5.95 9.83
CA TRP A 139 -5.28 -6.66 10.69
C TRP A 139 -3.97 -5.90 10.79
N ASN A 140 -3.43 -5.82 12.00
CA ASN A 140 -2.04 -5.43 12.23
C ASN A 140 -1.20 -6.69 12.54
N PRO A 141 -0.25 -7.07 11.68
CA PRO A 141 0.63 -8.24 11.92
C PRO A 141 1.45 -8.19 13.20
N CYS A 142 1.80 -6.99 13.66
CA CYS A 142 2.67 -6.77 14.81
C CYS A 142 1.90 -6.87 16.12
N THR A 143 0.80 -6.13 16.24
CA THR A 143 -0.03 -6.13 17.46
C THR A 143 -0.94 -7.35 17.52
N ARG A 144 -1.21 -7.99 16.37
CA ARG A 144 -2.20 -9.06 16.16
C ARG A 144 -3.64 -8.60 16.37
N ASP A 145 -3.87 -7.30 16.47
CA ASP A 145 -5.21 -6.75 16.51
C ASP A 145 -5.89 -7.01 15.16
N THR A 146 -7.11 -7.53 15.22
CA THR A 146 -7.90 -7.87 14.04
C THR A 146 -9.34 -7.45 14.25
N VAL A 147 -9.92 -6.85 13.22
CA VAL A 147 -11.36 -6.54 13.15
C VAL A 147 -11.92 -7.18 11.89
N LYS A 148 -12.95 -8.01 12.07
CA LYS A 148 -13.78 -8.48 10.97
C LYS A 148 -14.77 -7.37 10.60
N LEU A 149 -14.83 -7.02 9.33
CA LEU A 149 -15.78 -6.03 8.82
C LEU A 149 -17.17 -6.67 8.68
N PRO A 150 -18.26 -5.89 8.81
CA PRO A 150 -19.58 -6.38 8.46
C PRO A 150 -19.62 -6.87 7.01
N GLY A 151 -20.43 -7.90 6.74
CA GLY A 151 -20.58 -8.44 5.39
C GLY A 151 -21.11 -7.41 4.40
N VAL A 152 -20.62 -7.46 3.17
CA VAL A 152 -21.06 -6.56 2.09
C VAL A 152 -22.12 -7.26 1.24
N THR A 153 -23.37 -6.77 1.29
CA THR A 153 -24.52 -7.43 0.64
C THR A 153 -24.86 -6.87 -0.74
N TYR A 154 -24.10 -5.88 -1.22
CA TYR A 154 -24.41 -5.15 -2.46
C TYR A 154 -24.02 -5.89 -3.75
N PHE A 155 -23.29 -7.01 -3.65
CA PHE A 155 -22.74 -7.70 -4.81
C PHE A 155 -23.30 -9.12 -4.93
N PRO A 156 -23.81 -9.51 -6.11
CA PRO A 156 -24.29 -10.88 -6.36
C PRO A 156 -23.17 -11.92 -6.41
N SER A 157 -21.91 -11.48 -6.59
CA SER A 157 -20.68 -12.27 -6.59
C SER A 157 -19.58 -11.52 -5.82
N SER A 158 -18.39 -12.11 -5.68
CA SER A 158 -17.23 -11.41 -5.11
C SER A 158 -16.96 -10.08 -5.84
N PRO A 159 -16.53 -9.02 -5.12
CA PRO A 159 -16.17 -7.74 -5.74
C PRO A 159 -15.11 -7.91 -6.83
N MET A 160 -15.26 -7.15 -7.93
CA MET A 160 -14.31 -7.19 -9.05
C MET A 160 -13.06 -6.37 -8.76
N PHE A 161 -13.20 -5.28 -8.01
CA PHE A 161 -12.08 -4.45 -7.59
C PHE A 161 -12.24 -4.00 -6.15
N TYR A 162 -11.12 -3.69 -5.53
CA TYR A 162 -11.06 -3.27 -4.14
C TYR A 162 -9.83 -2.43 -3.85
N GLY A 163 -9.85 -1.71 -2.74
CA GLY A 163 -8.70 -0.93 -2.27
C GLY A 163 -8.86 -0.54 -0.81
N PHE A 164 -7.74 -0.23 -0.17
CA PHE A 164 -7.68 0.13 1.24
C PHE A 164 -6.74 1.32 1.44
N GLY A 165 -7.18 2.29 2.23
CA GLY A 165 -6.36 3.44 2.56
C GLY A 165 -6.86 4.24 3.76
N TYR A 166 -6.16 5.33 4.03
CA TYR A 166 -6.42 6.24 5.13
C TYR A 166 -6.77 7.62 4.59
N ASP A 167 -7.83 8.20 5.12
CA ASP A 167 -8.24 9.58 4.87
C ASP A 167 -7.80 10.42 6.07
N SER A 168 -6.76 11.23 5.87
CA SER A 168 -6.21 12.08 6.92
C SER A 168 -7.13 13.22 7.33
N THR A 169 -8.09 13.61 6.49
CA THR A 169 -8.99 14.73 6.75
C THR A 169 -10.02 14.42 7.84
N ILE A 170 -10.44 13.15 7.91
CA ILE A 170 -11.35 12.62 8.95
C ILE A 170 -10.64 11.66 9.90
N GLU A 171 -9.33 11.48 9.72
CA GLU A 171 -8.46 10.54 10.44
C GLU A 171 -9.04 9.12 10.51
N ASP A 172 -9.53 8.59 9.39
CA ASP A 172 -10.22 7.29 9.36
C ASP A 172 -9.71 6.40 8.22
N TYR A 173 -9.89 5.09 8.40
CA TYR A 173 -9.58 4.10 7.38
C TYR A 173 -10.79 3.80 6.53
N LYS A 174 -10.54 3.67 5.22
CA LYS A 174 -11.57 3.38 4.22
C LYS A 174 -11.23 2.11 3.45
N VAL A 175 -12.24 1.26 3.24
CA VAL A 175 -12.18 0.13 2.30
C VAL A 175 -13.18 0.39 1.20
N ILE A 176 -12.72 0.40 -0.05
CA ILE A 176 -13.58 0.49 -1.22
C ILE A 176 -13.65 -0.87 -1.88
N VAL A 177 -14.84 -1.25 -2.30
CA VAL A 177 -15.10 -2.45 -3.10
C VAL A 177 -16.09 -2.10 -4.19
N GLY A 178 -15.97 -2.73 -5.35
CA GLY A 178 -16.91 -2.50 -6.44
C GLY A 178 -16.98 -3.63 -7.43
N GLY A 179 -18.04 -3.59 -8.23
CA GLY A 179 -18.33 -4.60 -9.24
C GLY A 179 -19.27 -4.05 -10.29
N THR A 180 -19.21 -4.61 -11.49
CA THR A 180 -20.08 -4.27 -12.60
C THR A 180 -21.12 -5.36 -12.77
N SER A 181 -22.38 -4.98 -12.91
CA SER A 181 -23.46 -5.87 -13.29
C SER A 181 -24.14 -5.37 -14.57
N SER A 182 -24.77 -6.29 -15.29
CA SER A 182 -25.60 -5.95 -16.44
C SER A 182 -27.05 -5.87 -15.98
N SER A 183 -27.72 -4.75 -16.27
CA SER A 183 -29.17 -4.66 -16.08
C SER A 183 -29.90 -5.56 -17.08
N GLU A 184 -31.19 -5.81 -16.86
CA GLU A 184 -32.05 -6.52 -17.82
C GLU A 184 -32.11 -5.83 -19.20
N SER A 185 -31.86 -4.52 -19.25
CA SER A 185 -31.75 -3.74 -20.48
C SER A 185 -30.37 -3.81 -21.16
N GLY A 186 -29.43 -4.57 -20.62
CA GLY A 186 -28.05 -4.69 -21.12
C GLY A 186 -27.15 -3.52 -20.75
N LEU A 187 -27.64 -2.53 -20.01
CA LEU A 187 -26.84 -1.41 -19.52
C LEU A 187 -25.90 -1.89 -18.41
N LEU A 188 -24.61 -1.64 -18.58
CA LEU A 188 -23.62 -1.95 -17.54
C LEU A 188 -23.69 -0.89 -16.46
N THR A 189 -23.91 -1.31 -15.21
CA THR A 189 -23.90 -0.45 -14.03
C THR A 189 -22.76 -0.87 -13.11
N THR A 190 -22.08 0.10 -12.51
CA THR A 190 -21.01 -0.16 -11.55
C THR A 190 -21.52 0.18 -10.16
N THR A 191 -21.55 -0.81 -9.27
CA THR A 191 -21.89 -0.63 -7.86
C THR A 191 -20.60 -0.50 -7.07
N ILE A 192 -20.56 0.47 -6.16
CA ILE A 192 -19.40 0.76 -5.33
C ILE A 192 -19.86 0.92 -3.89
N ALA A 193 -19.23 0.17 -2.99
CA ALA A 193 -19.45 0.26 -1.57
C ALA A 193 -18.15 0.75 -0.90
N LEU A 194 -18.32 1.68 0.04
CA LEU A 194 -17.26 2.28 0.82
C LEU A 194 -17.54 2.00 2.29
N PHE A 195 -16.58 1.40 2.97
CA PHE A 195 -16.56 1.20 4.41
C PHE A 195 -15.74 2.29 5.08
N THR A 196 -16.17 2.74 6.25
CA THR A 196 -15.42 3.61 7.15
C THR A 196 -15.25 2.94 8.50
N LEU A 197 -14.02 2.88 9.01
CA LEU A 197 -13.70 2.11 10.22
C LEU A 197 -14.34 2.71 11.47
N LYS A 198 -14.31 4.04 11.66
CA LYS A 198 -14.93 4.69 12.83
C LYS A 198 -16.44 4.46 12.92
N SER A 199 -17.15 4.44 11.79
CA SER A 199 -18.59 4.17 11.77
C SER A 199 -18.92 2.67 11.81
N GLY A 200 -17.94 1.82 11.46
CA GLY A 200 -18.14 0.38 11.38
C GLY A 200 -19.18 -0.03 10.33
N SER A 201 -19.39 0.76 9.27
CA SER A 201 -20.49 0.55 8.32
C SER A 201 -20.09 0.76 6.87
N TRP A 202 -20.76 0.03 5.98
CA TRP A 202 -20.71 0.22 4.53
C TRP A 202 -21.77 1.22 4.09
N ARG A 203 -21.47 1.97 3.03
CA ARG A 203 -22.44 2.73 2.26
C ARG A 203 -22.12 2.68 0.78
N THR A 204 -23.13 2.95 -0.05
CA THR A 204 -22.91 3.09 -1.49
C THR A 204 -22.35 4.47 -1.83
N VAL A 205 -21.48 4.52 -2.83
CA VAL A 205 -21.02 5.79 -3.42
C VAL A 205 -21.87 6.07 -4.66
N GLN A 206 -22.55 7.21 -4.69
CA GLN A 206 -23.43 7.63 -5.79
C GLN A 206 -22.67 8.45 -6.84
N ASP A 207 -23.28 8.66 -8.00
CA ASP A 207 -22.86 9.61 -9.05
C ASP A 207 -21.47 9.36 -9.67
N LEU A 208 -21.22 8.13 -10.07
CA LEU A 208 -19.97 7.78 -10.72
C LEU A 208 -20.18 7.40 -12.18
N ASN A 209 -19.47 8.12 -13.04
CA ASN A 209 -19.24 7.73 -14.43
C ASN A 209 -18.81 6.27 -14.47
N TYR A 210 -19.32 5.53 -15.45
CA TYR A 210 -19.07 4.11 -15.59
C TYR A 210 -17.55 3.82 -15.69
N VAL A 211 -17.01 3.15 -14.66
CA VAL A 211 -15.62 2.66 -14.59
C VAL A 211 -15.60 1.13 -14.69
N LYS A 212 -14.71 0.59 -15.53
CA LYS A 212 -14.41 -0.84 -15.69
C LYS A 212 -13.10 -1.18 -14.96
N LEU A 213 -13.16 -1.27 -13.64
CA LEU A 213 -11.99 -1.59 -12.83
C LEU A 213 -11.96 -3.08 -12.46
N ASN A 214 -10.76 -3.61 -12.26
CA ASN A 214 -10.54 -4.98 -11.82
C ASN A 214 -9.30 -5.04 -10.92
N GLY A 215 -9.36 -5.89 -9.89
CA GLY A 215 -8.27 -6.20 -9.00
C GLY A 215 -7.99 -5.13 -7.94
N GLN A 216 -6.78 -5.20 -7.40
CA GLN A 216 -6.32 -4.39 -6.29
C GLN A 216 -5.95 -2.97 -6.72
N GLY A 217 -6.46 -1.97 -6.00
CA GLY A 217 -6.04 -0.58 -6.11
C GLY A 217 -4.80 -0.31 -5.27
N CYS A 218 -3.82 0.38 -5.83
CA CYS A 218 -2.61 0.77 -5.10
C CYS A 218 -2.74 2.18 -4.50
N LEU A 219 -2.31 2.34 -3.25
CA LEU A 219 -2.43 3.59 -2.50
C LEU A 219 -1.18 4.46 -2.69
N LEU A 220 -1.38 5.71 -3.12
CA LEU A 220 -0.36 6.75 -3.11
C LEU A 220 -1.03 8.10 -2.88
N ASN A 221 -0.44 8.97 -2.05
CA ASN A 221 -0.95 10.33 -1.80
C ASN A 221 -2.45 10.37 -1.43
N GLU A 222 -2.89 9.45 -0.57
CA GLU A 222 -4.29 9.32 -0.12
C GLU A 222 -5.31 9.12 -1.26
N ALA A 223 -4.84 8.67 -2.42
CA ALA A 223 -5.66 8.24 -3.53
C ALA A 223 -5.35 6.79 -3.89
N LEU A 224 -6.40 6.04 -4.22
CA LEU A 224 -6.28 4.68 -4.75
C LEU A 224 -6.22 4.72 -6.27
N HIS A 225 -5.35 3.91 -6.87
CA HIS A 225 -5.11 3.93 -8.31
C HIS A 225 -5.31 2.56 -8.94
N TRP A 226 -6.01 2.55 -10.06
CA TRP A 226 -6.21 1.39 -10.93
C TRP A 226 -5.86 1.75 -12.38
N VAL A 227 -5.63 0.72 -13.17
CA VAL A 227 -5.59 0.87 -14.63
C VAL A 227 -6.87 0.28 -15.19
N GLU A 228 -7.62 1.12 -15.88
CA GLU A 228 -8.67 0.68 -16.77
C GLU A 228 -8.06 0.48 -18.16
N PHE A 229 -8.33 -0.66 -18.78
CA PHE A 229 -7.94 -0.91 -20.15
C PHE A 229 -9.03 -1.65 -20.93
N GLU A 230 -9.15 -1.34 -22.21
CA GLU A 230 -10.16 -1.88 -23.11
C GLU A 230 -9.56 -2.06 -24.50
N TRP A 231 -9.88 -3.18 -25.14
CA TRP A 231 -9.58 -3.41 -26.55
C TRP A 231 -10.68 -2.81 -27.41
N ARG A 232 -10.32 -1.86 -28.27
CA ARG A 232 -11.23 -1.20 -29.21
C ARG A 232 -10.89 -1.60 -30.63
N LEU A 233 -11.90 -1.83 -31.46
CA LEU A 233 -11.71 -2.06 -32.88
C LEU A 233 -11.65 -0.70 -33.59
N GLU A 234 -10.49 -0.32 -34.09
CA GLU A 234 -10.25 0.92 -34.84
C GLU A 234 -9.69 0.58 -36.22
N ALA A 235 -10.35 1.04 -37.29
CA ALA A 235 -9.89 0.91 -38.67
C ALA A 235 -9.30 -0.48 -39.02
N SER A 236 -10.01 -1.54 -38.60
CA SER A 236 -9.68 -2.96 -38.81
C SER A 236 -8.59 -3.58 -37.92
N PHE A 237 -8.12 -2.88 -36.89
CA PHE A 237 -7.17 -3.42 -35.88
C PHE A 237 -7.68 -3.21 -34.46
N TYR A 238 -7.27 -4.07 -33.52
CA TYR A 238 -7.55 -3.88 -32.10
C TYR A 238 -6.50 -2.95 -31.48
N VAL A 239 -6.96 -1.85 -30.88
CA VAL A 239 -6.13 -0.89 -30.16
C VAL A 239 -6.44 -1.00 -28.67
N LEU A 240 -5.40 -1.02 -27.84
CA LEU A 240 -5.53 -1.01 -26.39
C LEU A 240 -5.73 0.43 -25.90
N SER A 241 -6.97 0.79 -25.59
CA SER A 241 -7.27 2.02 -24.85
C SER A 241 -6.97 1.79 -23.38
N SER A 242 -6.16 2.66 -22.76
CA SER A 242 -5.84 2.56 -21.35
C SER A 242 -5.72 3.92 -20.67
N ARG A 243 -6.18 3.98 -19.43
CA ARG A 243 -6.10 5.16 -18.58
C ARG A 243 -5.94 4.77 -17.11
N ILE A 244 -5.28 5.65 -16.36
CA ILE A 244 -5.19 5.52 -14.91
C ILE A 244 -6.41 6.22 -14.31
N ILE A 245 -7.13 5.47 -13.49
CA ILE A 245 -8.26 5.95 -12.72
C ILE A 245 -7.82 6.04 -11.26
N SER A 246 -7.97 7.21 -10.66
CA SER A 246 -7.72 7.44 -9.24
C SER A 246 -9.03 7.66 -8.48
N PHE A 247 -9.11 7.19 -7.25
CA PHE A 247 -10.16 7.54 -6.29
C PHE A 247 -9.53 8.31 -5.13
N ASP A 248 -9.87 9.59 -5.03
CA ASP A 248 -9.47 10.44 -3.92
C ASP A 248 -10.23 10.02 -2.66
N LEU A 249 -9.53 9.58 -1.61
CA LEU A 249 -10.17 9.10 -0.38
C LEU A 249 -10.85 10.23 0.38
N ALA A 250 -10.30 11.44 0.36
CA ALA A 250 -10.85 12.58 1.10
C ALA A 250 -12.10 13.15 0.41
N GLY A 251 -11.99 13.46 -0.88
CA GLY A 251 -13.09 13.98 -1.68
C GLY A 251 -14.09 12.92 -2.17
N GLU A 252 -13.75 11.63 -2.03
CA GLU A 252 -14.55 10.46 -2.44
C GLU A 252 -14.98 10.50 -3.90
N LYS A 253 -14.06 10.91 -4.77
CA LYS A 253 -14.33 11.10 -6.20
C LYS A 253 -13.35 10.31 -7.05
N PHE A 254 -13.90 9.68 -8.08
CA PHE A 254 -13.10 9.14 -9.17
C PHE A 254 -12.64 10.26 -10.09
N GLN A 255 -11.39 10.18 -10.52
CA GLN A 255 -10.78 11.09 -11.47
C GLN A 255 -9.99 10.29 -12.49
N GLU A 256 -10.06 10.72 -13.75
CA GLU A 256 -9.11 10.26 -14.76
C GLU A 256 -7.82 11.05 -14.59
N MET A 257 -6.72 10.36 -14.33
CA MET A 257 -5.45 11.01 -14.04
C MET A 257 -4.65 11.24 -15.32
N VAL A 258 -4.36 10.18 -16.07
CA VAL A 258 -3.57 10.25 -17.31
C VAL A 258 -4.05 9.22 -18.34
N PRO A 259 -4.28 9.62 -19.61
CA PRO A 259 -4.45 8.69 -20.71
C PRO A 259 -3.08 8.08 -21.07
N LEU A 260 -2.91 6.82 -20.70
CA LEU A 260 -1.71 6.04 -21.00
C LEU A 260 -1.57 5.76 -22.51
N SER A 261 -2.69 5.69 -23.23
CA SER A 261 -2.74 5.48 -24.68
C SER A 261 -1.87 6.44 -25.50
N SER A 262 -1.68 7.69 -25.05
CA SER A 262 -0.88 8.68 -25.78
C SER A 262 0.63 8.43 -25.78
N TYR A 263 1.14 7.60 -24.86
CA TYR A 263 2.55 7.20 -24.79
C TYR A 263 2.80 5.79 -25.34
N LEU A 264 1.73 5.01 -25.52
CA LEU A 264 1.76 3.55 -25.60
C LEU A 264 1.08 3.03 -26.87
N SER A 265 1.07 3.85 -27.93
CA SER A 265 0.41 3.59 -29.23
C SER A 265 0.94 2.35 -29.98
N ASP A 266 1.96 1.69 -29.46
CA ASP A 266 2.48 0.44 -30.01
C ASP A 266 1.53 -0.73 -29.70
N GLN A 267 1.07 -1.41 -30.76
CA GLN A 267 0.15 -2.57 -30.75
C GLN A 267 0.75 -3.86 -30.14
N LYS A 268 1.68 -3.74 -29.20
CA LYS A 268 2.49 -4.85 -28.71
C LYS A 268 2.05 -5.35 -27.33
N TYR A 269 1.11 -4.72 -26.65
CA TYR A 269 0.83 -5.00 -25.23
C TYR A 269 -0.46 -5.79 -25.02
N ILE A 270 -0.43 -6.85 -24.19
CA ILE A 270 -1.59 -7.70 -23.90
C ILE A 270 -2.33 -7.26 -22.62
N SER A 271 -1.60 -6.73 -21.64
CA SER A 271 -2.21 -6.22 -20.41
C SER A 271 -1.31 -5.18 -19.74
N ILE A 272 -1.94 -4.34 -18.92
CA ILE A 272 -1.29 -3.28 -18.15
C ILE A 272 -1.68 -3.45 -16.68
N ARG A 273 -0.72 -3.19 -15.80
CA ARG A 273 -0.89 -3.19 -14.35
C ARG A 273 -0.22 -1.95 -13.77
N ILE A 274 -0.58 -1.63 -12.54
CA ILE A 274 -0.08 -0.49 -11.81
C ILE A 274 0.35 -0.92 -10.41
N GLY A 275 1.35 -0.25 -9.88
CA GLY A 275 1.78 -0.40 -8.51
C GLY A 275 2.43 0.88 -8.00
N THR A 276 2.87 0.82 -6.75
CA THR A 276 3.55 1.93 -6.08
C THR A 276 4.93 1.51 -5.62
N THR A 277 5.87 2.43 -5.78
CA THR A 277 7.13 2.45 -5.02
C THR A 277 6.97 3.45 -3.88
N THR A 278 8.00 3.64 -3.06
CA THR A 278 7.98 4.52 -1.88
C THR A 278 7.29 5.87 -2.13
N ASN A 279 7.53 6.51 -3.28
CA ASN A 279 6.97 7.83 -3.60
C ASN A 279 6.45 7.98 -5.03
N CYS A 280 6.37 6.92 -5.83
CA CYS A 280 6.01 7.02 -7.25
C CYS A 280 5.05 5.92 -7.68
N LEU A 281 4.16 6.26 -8.61
CA LEU A 281 3.40 5.27 -9.37
C LEU A 281 4.29 4.67 -10.45
N PHE A 282 4.15 3.37 -10.66
CA PHE A 282 4.70 2.70 -11.84
C PHE A 282 3.61 1.91 -12.53
N VAL A 283 3.73 1.81 -13.85
CA VAL A 283 2.94 0.88 -14.65
C VAL A 283 3.89 -0.10 -15.30
N TYR A 284 3.43 -1.34 -15.41
CA TYR A 284 4.17 -2.38 -16.12
C TYR A 284 3.24 -3.09 -17.09
N MET A 285 3.82 -3.42 -18.24
CA MET A 285 3.08 -3.82 -19.42
C MET A 285 3.65 -5.12 -19.95
N PHE A 286 2.77 -6.01 -20.37
CA PHE A 286 3.14 -7.31 -20.89
C PHE A 286 3.11 -7.31 -22.40
N ASN A 287 4.24 -7.64 -23.02
CA ASN A 287 4.36 -7.66 -24.47
C ASN A 287 3.83 -8.97 -25.06
N HIS A 288 3.32 -8.86 -26.28
CA HIS A 288 2.84 -9.98 -27.07
C HIS A 288 4.03 -10.78 -27.62
N ARG A 289 4.04 -12.09 -27.33
CA ARG A 289 5.16 -13.01 -27.60
C ARG A 289 5.67 -12.98 -29.06
N ASN A 290 4.82 -12.59 -30.01
CA ASN A 290 5.17 -12.55 -31.43
C ASN A 290 5.92 -11.28 -31.88
N PHE A 291 6.15 -10.28 -31.01
CA PHE A 291 6.60 -8.96 -31.46
C PHE A 291 7.88 -8.39 -30.78
N SER A 292 8.47 -9.01 -29.74
CA SER A 292 9.67 -8.46 -29.08
C SER A 292 10.52 -9.45 -28.27
N ASP A 293 11.83 -9.17 -28.16
CA ASP A 293 12.76 -9.82 -27.21
C ASP A 293 12.40 -9.51 -25.73
N ASN A 294 11.73 -8.37 -25.50
CA ASN A 294 11.31 -7.91 -24.17
C ASN A 294 9.93 -8.45 -23.80
N ALA A 295 9.79 -9.05 -22.61
CA ALA A 295 8.51 -9.56 -22.09
C ALA A 295 7.72 -8.50 -21.32
N ILE A 296 8.41 -7.65 -20.55
CA ILE A 296 7.78 -6.66 -19.66
C ILE A 296 8.47 -5.32 -19.80
N THR A 297 7.70 -4.25 -19.93
CA THR A 297 8.22 -2.87 -19.93
C THR A 297 7.65 -2.12 -18.74
N ILE A 298 8.50 -1.41 -17.99
CA ILE A 298 8.15 -0.69 -16.77
C ILE A 298 8.37 0.82 -16.97
N TRP A 299 7.34 1.60 -16.64
CA TRP A 299 7.35 3.05 -16.64
C TRP A 299 7.07 3.58 -15.24
N VAL A 300 7.72 4.69 -14.87
CA VAL A 300 7.52 5.37 -13.57
C VAL A 300 7.11 6.82 -13.82
N MET A 301 6.11 7.27 -13.07
CA MET A 301 5.72 8.68 -12.99
C MET A 301 6.66 9.38 -12.02
N LYS A 302 7.59 10.19 -12.53
CA LYS A 302 8.59 10.87 -11.70
C LYS A 302 7.99 11.99 -10.86
N GLU A 303 6.97 12.65 -11.38
CA GLU A 303 6.24 13.71 -10.69
C GLU A 303 4.76 13.36 -10.65
N TYR A 304 4.22 13.19 -9.45
CA TYR A 304 2.84 12.74 -9.27
C TYR A 304 1.85 13.71 -9.92
N GLY A 305 0.94 13.18 -10.74
CA GLY A 305 -0.06 13.97 -11.47
C GLY A 305 0.45 14.61 -12.76
N VAL A 306 1.76 14.63 -13.01
CA VAL A 306 2.35 15.27 -14.18
C VAL A 306 2.49 14.24 -15.30
N LYS A 307 1.63 14.39 -16.30
CA LYS A 307 1.55 13.50 -17.46
C LYS A 307 2.91 13.35 -18.18
N GLU A 308 3.65 14.44 -18.35
CA GLU A 308 4.94 14.47 -19.06
C GLU A 308 6.09 13.82 -18.26
N SER A 309 5.87 13.48 -16.99
CA SER A 309 6.91 12.91 -16.11
C SER A 309 7.07 11.39 -16.25
N TRP A 310 6.21 10.72 -17.04
CA TRP A 310 6.31 9.29 -17.29
C TRP A 310 7.60 8.96 -18.04
N THR A 311 8.45 8.16 -17.39
CA THR A 311 9.73 7.75 -17.93
C THR A 311 9.82 6.23 -17.96
N LYS A 312 10.21 5.65 -19.10
CA LYS A 312 10.54 4.23 -19.19
C LYS A 312 11.84 3.98 -18.44
N ILE A 313 11.85 3.04 -17.52
CA ILE A 313 13.02 2.76 -16.68
C ILE A 313 13.65 1.39 -16.93
N ILE A 314 12.85 0.37 -17.24
CA ILE A 314 13.32 -1.02 -17.32
C ILE A 314 12.56 -1.75 -18.42
N ASP A 315 13.30 -2.51 -19.21
CA ASP A 315 12.80 -3.56 -20.09
C ASP A 315 13.31 -4.92 -19.56
N ILE A 316 12.40 -5.86 -19.33
CA ILE A 316 12.71 -7.21 -18.84
C ILE A 316 12.58 -8.19 -20.01
N PRO A 317 13.64 -8.93 -20.38
CA PRO A 317 13.60 -9.84 -21.51
C PRO A 317 12.80 -11.12 -21.25
N SER A 318 12.32 -11.72 -22.33
CA SER A 318 11.76 -13.08 -22.34
C SER A 318 12.91 -14.10 -22.39
N THR A 319 13.44 -14.53 -21.24
CA THR A 319 14.58 -15.48 -21.25
C THR A 319 14.15 -16.92 -21.54
N PRO A 320 14.85 -17.67 -22.43
CA PRO A 320 14.52 -19.06 -22.75
C PRO A 320 14.85 -20.08 -21.63
N SER A 321 15.72 -19.75 -20.67
CA SER A 321 16.12 -20.62 -19.55
C SER A 321 15.14 -20.63 -18.37
N ARG A 322 14.32 -19.60 -18.27
CA ARG A 322 13.09 -19.53 -17.47
C ARG A 322 12.07 -18.85 -18.36
N PRO A 323 11.41 -19.59 -19.27
CA PRO A 323 10.32 -18.98 -19.99
C PRO A 323 9.37 -18.46 -18.92
N LEU A 324 9.00 -17.19 -18.99
CA LEU A 324 7.87 -16.64 -18.24
C LEU A 324 6.60 -17.33 -18.78
N GLU A 325 6.50 -18.65 -18.61
CA GLU A 325 5.33 -19.45 -18.89
C GLU A 325 4.25 -18.95 -17.95
N GLY A 326 3.19 -18.40 -18.53
CA GLY A 326 2.17 -17.70 -17.75
C GLY A 326 2.49 -16.24 -17.44
N VAL A 327 3.00 -15.48 -18.42
CA VAL A 327 3.15 -13.99 -18.35
C VAL A 327 1.92 -13.30 -17.72
N PHE A 328 0.71 -13.84 -17.92
CA PHE A 328 -0.55 -13.40 -17.33
C PHE A 328 -0.62 -13.46 -15.80
N PHE A 329 0.34 -14.13 -15.18
CA PHE A 329 0.39 -14.45 -13.78
C PHE A 329 1.57 -13.76 -13.07
N LEU A 330 2.25 -12.80 -13.70
CA LEU A 330 3.31 -12.06 -13.01
C LEU A 330 2.76 -10.80 -12.34
N ASN A 331 3.08 -10.61 -11.06
CA ASN A 331 2.77 -9.37 -10.34
C ASN A 331 4.06 -8.70 -9.88
N LEU A 332 4.27 -7.46 -10.29
CA LEU A 332 5.41 -6.66 -9.86
C LEU A 332 5.07 -6.06 -8.50
N ILE A 333 5.90 -6.37 -7.51
CA ILE A 333 5.63 -6.03 -6.10
C ILE A 333 6.23 -4.66 -5.78
N CYS A 334 7.53 -4.51 -6.04
CA CYS A 334 8.27 -3.29 -5.76
C CYS A 334 9.53 -3.21 -6.64
N ILE A 335 10.09 -1.99 -6.69
CA ILE A 335 11.40 -1.72 -7.27
C ILE A 335 12.29 -1.29 -6.10
N PHE A 336 13.38 -2.01 -5.92
CA PHE A 336 14.37 -1.79 -4.87
C PHE A 336 15.18 -0.51 -5.11
N GLU A 337 15.79 0.04 -4.06
CA GLU A 337 16.67 1.22 -4.21
C GLU A 337 17.88 0.89 -5.09
N SER A 338 18.33 -0.37 -5.07
CA SER A 338 19.36 -0.92 -5.96
C SER A 338 18.99 -0.87 -7.46
N GLY A 339 17.69 -0.72 -7.78
CA GLY A 339 17.11 -0.83 -9.11
C GLY A 339 16.65 -2.25 -9.47
N GLU A 340 16.86 -3.23 -8.60
CA GLU A 340 16.30 -4.58 -8.79
C GLU A 340 14.76 -4.57 -8.73
N VAL A 341 14.13 -5.49 -9.46
CA VAL A 341 12.68 -5.59 -9.57
C VAL A 341 12.19 -6.88 -8.91
N CYS A 342 11.40 -6.76 -7.85
CA CYS A 342 10.79 -7.89 -7.16
C CYS A 342 9.45 -8.26 -7.78
N MET A 343 9.24 -9.53 -8.10
CA MET A 343 8.05 -10.03 -8.77
C MET A 343 7.57 -11.35 -8.15
N SER A 344 6.25 -11.52 -8.08
CA SER A 344 5.60 -12.79 -7.78
C SER A 344 5.26 -13.54 -9.08
N CYS A 345 5.52 -14.84 -9.11
CA CYS A 345 5.18 -15.75 -10.20
C CYS A 345 4.71 -17.11 -9.66
N ALA A 346 4.24 -18.00 -10.54
CA ALA A 346 3.63 -19.28 -10.15
C ALA A 346 4.59 -20.25 -9.42
N GLY A 347 5.90 -19.95 -9.43
CA GLY A 347 6.93 -20.71 -8.69
C GLY A 347 7.44 -20.01 -7.42
N GLY A 348 6.90 -18.86 -7.04
CA GLY A 348 7.31 -18.07 -5.87
C GLY A 348 7.74 -16.65 -6.20
N LEU A 349 8.78 -16.15 -5.52
CA LEU A 349 9.30 -14.80 -5.70
C LEU A 349 10.60 -14.81 -6.49
N VAL A 350 10.71 -13.89 -7.44
CA VAL A 350 11.91 -13.67 -8.26
C VAL A 350 12.32 -12.21 -8.19
N SER A 351 13.62 -11.96 -8.15
CA SER A 351 14.20 -10.63 -8.34
C SER A 351 14.91 -10.59 -9.69
N TYR A 352 14.69 -9.52 -10.45
CA TYR A 352 15.39 -9.24 -11.69
C TYR A 352 16.37 -8.10 -11.49
N ASN A 353 17.63 -8.34 -11.84
CA ASN A 353 18.67 -7.32 -11.83
C ASN A 353 18.84 -6.76 -13.24
N PRO A 354 18.47 -5.49 -13.49
CA PRO A 354 18.54 -4.89 -14.82
C PRO A 354 19.98 -4.56 -15.27
N LYS A 355 20.95 -4.47 -14.34
CA LYS A 355 22.36 -4.17 -14.69
C LYS A 355 23.05 -5.40 -15.26
N GLU A 356 22.86 -6.55 -14.61
CA GLU A 356 23.45 -7.82 -15.00
C GLU A 356 22.55 -8.63 -15.96
N ASN A 357 21.29 -8.19 -16.14
CA ASN A 357 20.27 -8.90 -16.92
C ASN A 357 20.06 -10.36 -16.42
N THR A 358 19.98 -10.52 -15.11
CA THR A 358 19.86 -11.83 -14.46
C THR A 358 18.64 -11.91 -13.57
N PHE A 359 18.04 -13.09 -13.50
CA PHE A 359 17.00 -13.42 -12.52
C PHE A 359 17.60 -14.23 -11.38
N ARG A 360 17.20 -13.91 -10.15
CA ARG A 360 17.43 -14.74 -8.97
C ARG A 360 16.11 -15.19 -8.36
N SER A 361 16.09 -16.43 -7.88
CA SER A 361 14.98 -16.92 -7.05
C SER A 361 15.15 -16.37 -5.64
N VAL A 362 14.15 -15.64 -5.14
CA VAL A 362 14.15 -15.11 -3.76
C VAL A 362 13.46 -16.10 -2.84
N LEU A 363 12.32 -16.64 -3.29
CA LEU A 363 11.56 -17.66 -2.58
C LEU A 363 11.04 -18.67 -3.58
N SER A 364 11.27 -19.96 -3.33
CA SER A 364 10.64 -21.04 -4.11
C SER A 364 9.41 -21.54 -3.37
N SER A 365 8.27 -21.52 -4.04
CA SER A 365 7.03 -22.08 -3.50
C SER A 365 6.70 -23.38 -4.23
N PRO A 366 6.39 -24.49 -3.51
CA PRO A 366 5.87 -25.70 -4.13
C PRO A 366 4.41 -25.52 -4.60
N VAL A 367 3.78 -24.39 -4.26
CA VAL A 367 2.39 -24.09 -4.61
C VAL A 367 2.35 -23.51 -6.04
N ILE A 368 1.52 -24.11 -6.90
CA ILE A 368 1.35 -23.77 -8.32
C ILE A 368 0.66 -22.40 -8.54
N TRP A 369 0.10 -21.81 -7.48
CA TRP A 369 -0.67 -20.58 -7.54
C TRP A 369 0.18 -19.36 -7.23
N LEU A 370 -0.19 -18.22 -7.80
CA LEU A 370 0.45 -16.94 -7.49
C LEU A 370 0.14 -16.50 -6.07
N PRO A 371 1.14 -16.35 -5.21
CA PRO A 371 0.91 -15.61 -3.99
C PRO A 371 0.73 -14.13 -4.33
N GLU A 372 -0.36 -13.53 -3.85
CA GLU A 372 -0.45 -12.08 -3.75
C GLU A 372 0.54 -11.58 -2.71
N ALA A 373 1.14 -10.41 -2.94
CA ALA A 373 2.12 -9.89 -2.02
C ALA A 373 2.04 -8.36 -1.94
N ILE A 374 2.32 -7.81 -0.76
CA ILE A 374 2.32 -6.36 -0.55
C ILE A 374 3.40 -5.95 0.44
N MET A 375 4.00 -4.79 0.20
CA MET A 375 4.86 -4.13 1.17
C MET A 375 4.01 -3.51 2.29
N TYR A 376 4.40 -3.73 3.54
CA TYR A 376 3.81 -3.07 4.71
C TYR A 376 4.91 -2.61 5.66
N VAL A 377 4.56 -1.70 6.57
CA VAL A 377 5.46 -1.21 7.63
C VAL A 377 5.00 -1.71 8.98
N GLU A 378 5.92 -2.01 9.89
CA GLU A 378 5.56 -2.38 11.26
C GLU A 378 5.15 -1.15 12.06
N THR A 379 3.93 -1.15 12.60
CA THR A 379 3.41 -0.04 13.42
C THR A 379 2.63 -0.54 14.63
N LEU A 380 2.31 0.38 15.56
CA LEU A 380 1.42 0.14 16.69
C LEU A 380 -0.05 0.48 16.41
N VAL A 381 -0.40 0.82 15.17
CA VAL A 381 -1.76 1.21 14.79
C VAL A 381 -2.72 0.05 15.03
N SER A 382 -3.82 0.28 15.74
CA SER A 382 -4.85 -0.73 15.95
C SER A 382 -6.05 -0.48 15.04
N PRO A 383 -6.63 -1.52 14.40
CA PRO A 383 -7.93 -1.42 13.74
C PRO A 383 -9.10 -1.49 14.74
N VAL A 384 -8.85 -1.81 16.02
CA VAL A 384 -9.90 -1.93 17.04
C VAL A 384 -10.31 -0.54 17.49
N VAL A 385 -11.53 -0.14 17.14
CA VAL A 385 -12.16 1.07 17.67
C VAL A 385 -12.81 0.70 19.00
N GLU A 386 -12.40 1.33 20.10
CA GLU A 386 -13.08 1.15 21.39
C GLU A 386 -14.54 1.59 21.22
N SER A 387 -15.47 0.64 21.24
CA SER A 387 -16.88 0.97 21.35
C SER A 387 -17.11 1.57 22.73
N TRP A 388 -17.42 2.86 22.80
CA TRP A 388 -17.85 3.56 24.02
C TRP A 388 -19.20 3.07 24.58
N ALA A 389 -19.58 1.83 24.31
CA ALA A 389 -20.89 1.29 24.63
C ALA A 389 -20.97 0.54 25.96
N ASP A 390 -19.85 0.18 26.61
CA ASP A 390 -19.87 -0.49 27.92
C ASP A 390 -18.68 -0.07 28.80
N ILE A 391 -18.80 1.07 29.50
CA ILE A 391 -18.14 1.36 30.78
C ILE A 391 -19.19 1.87 31.76
#